data_AF-A0A832NUI8-F1
#
_entry.id   AF-A0A832NUI8-F1
#
_cell.length_a   1.000
_cell.length_b   1.000
_cell.length_c   1.000
_cell.angle_alpha   90.00
_cell.angle_beta   90.00
_cell.angle_gamma   90.00
#
_symmetry.space_group_name_H-M   'P 1'
#
loop_
_entity.id
_entity.type
_entity.pdbx_description
1 polymer ?
#
loop_
_entity_poly.entity_id
_entity_poly.type
_entity_poly.pdbx_seq_one_letter_code
_entity_poly.pdbx_strand_id
1 'polypeptide(L)'
;MLNRPLYYEKIRPFIKVITGIRRCGKSTMMLMIQQLLKEEGVAGKQIISINFESMKYYDLRTSLALYTYVSGLLKTMESPAYVFFDEIQIVEKWEEAVNSLFLDFQIDMYITISNSQLLSSELSTLLTGRFIHIEMQVLSFTEMLGFRSDQQEAQENLLWLYIRRGGFPVVHLTDDYDEKATYMITQSSHMPKQLDPDRFSASQAVA
;
A
#
# COMPACT_ATOMS: atom_id res chain seq x y z
N MET A 1 -13.34 9.02 37.73
CA MET A 1 -13.19 7.65 37.17
C MET A 1 -11.90 7.03 37.71
N LEU A 2 -11.85 5.72 37.91
CA LEU A 2 -10.79 4.95 38.61
C LEU A 2 -10.83 3.48 38.11
N ASN A 3 -9.89 2.58 38.42
CA ASN A 3 -8.69 2.22 37.65
C ASN A 3 -8.89 0.77 37.04
N ARG A 4 -8.47 0.43 35.80
CA ARG A 4 -8.48 -0.89 35.09
C ARG A 4 -7.23 -1.34 34.19
N PRO A 5 -6.14 -1.92 34.75
CA PRO A 5 -4.80 -2.24 34.13
C PRO A 5 -4.55 -3.33 33.09
N LEU A 6 -5.60 -3.93 32.57
CA LEU A 6 -5.66 -4.33 31.14
C LEU A 6 -5.81 -3.10 30.22
N TYR A 7 -5.52 -1.90 30.75
CA TYR A 7 -5.88 -0.61 30.20
C TYR A 7 -5.42 -0.59 28.78
N TYR A 8 -6.35 -0.28 27.91
CA TYR A 8 -5.91 0.29 26.68
C TYR A 8 -5.00 -0.62 25.85
N GLU A 9 -4.95 -1.93 26.16
CA GLU A 9 -4.22 -2.98 25.45
C GLU A 9 -4.39 -2.72 23.96
N LYS A 10 -3.46 -1.98 23.33
CA LYS A 10 -3.53 -1.67 21.90
C LYS A 10 -4.80 -0.91 21.42
N ILE A 11 -5.58 -0.27 22.30
CA ILE A 11 -6.79 0.52 21.98
C ILE A 11 -6.34 1.79 21.24
N ARG A 12 -6.80 2.18 20.04
CA ARG A 12 -7.95 1.89 19.17
C ARG A 12 -7.49 1.22 17.85
N PRO A 13 -8.38 0.75 16.95
CA PRO A 13 -7.97 0.17 15.66
C PRO A 13 -6.92 1.03 14.98
N PHE A 14 -5.65 0.65 15.05
CA PHE A 14 -4.64 1.45 14.38
C PHE A 14 -4.93 1.42 12.89
N ILE A 15 -4.85 2.57 12.24
CA ILE A 15 -4.83 2.62 10.79
C ILE A 15 -3.64 1.74 10.35
N LYS A 16 -3.90 0.66 9.61
CA LYS A 16 -2.83 -0.18 9.07
C LYS A 16 -2.26 0.52 7.84
N VAL A 17 -1.08 1.10 7.96
CA VAL A 17 -0.40 1.77 6.84
C VAL A 17 0.64 0.82 6.28
N ILE A 18 0.38 0.30 5.09
CA ILE A 18 1.26 -0.57 4.33
C ILE A 18 2.06 0.29 3.35
N THR A 19 3.35 0.43 3.62
CA THR A 19 4.28 1.13 2.71
C THR A 19 5.14 0.12 1.97
N GLY A 20 5.71 0.53 0.86
CA GLY A 20 6.68 -0.30 0.13
C GLY A 20 6.82 0.16 -1.30
N ILE A 21 7.86 -0.30 -1.98
CA ILE A 21 8.13 0.09 -3.36
C ILE A 21 6.99 -0.31 -4.32
N ARG A 22 6.88 0.38 -5.45
CA ARG A 22 5.88 0.02 -6.47
C ARG A 22 6.04 -1.45 -6.87
N ARG A 23 4.92 -2.15 -7.06
CA ARG A 23 4.87 -3.56 -7.49
C ARG A 23 5.38 -4.61 -6.48
N CYS A 24 5.61 -4.27 -5.21
CA CYS A 24 5.92 -5.28 -4.19
C CYS A 24 4.72 -6.16 -3.75
N GLY A 25 3.49 -5.83 -4.18
CA GLY A 25 2.31 -6.66 -3.92
C GLY A 25 1.28 -6.08 -2.92
N LYS A 26 1.40 -4.80 -2.52
CA LYS A 26 0.50 -4.14 -1.56
C LYS A 26 -0.99 -4.26 -1.94
N SER A 27 -1.36 -3.94 -3.18
CA SER A 27 -2.75 -4.03 -3.64
C SER A 27 -3.26 -5.48 -3.59
N THR A 28 -2.41 -6.45 -3.95
CA THR A 28 -2.71 -7.88 -3.81
C THR A 28 -2.95 -8.27 -2.35
N MET A 29 -2.12 -7.76 -1.43
CA MET A 29 -2.32 -7.97 0.01
C MET A 29 -3.67 -7.39 0.46
N MET A 30 -4.05 -6.20 0.01
CA MET A 30 -5.37 -5.63 0.35
C MET A 30 -6.52 -6.51 -0.13
N LEU A 31 -6.42 -7.12 -1.32
CA LEU A 31 -7.42 -8.06 -1.82
C LEU A 31 -7.46 -9.35 -0.99
N MET A 32 -6.31 -9.89 -0.62
CA MET A 32 -6.21 -11.08 0.24
C MET A 32 -6.82 -10.83 1.62
N ILE A 33 -6.56 -9.68 2.25
CA ILE A 33 -7.19 -9.32 3.54
C ILE A 33 -8.71 -9.23 3.39
N GLN A 34 -9.21 -8.60 2.33
CA GLN A 34 -10.65 -8.54 2.07
C GLN A 34 -11.28 -9.92 1.89
N GLN A 35 -10.56 -10.86 1.28
CA GLN A 35 -11.02 -12.23 1.10
C GLN A 35 -11.07 -12.98 2.43
N LEU A 36 -10.03 -12.87 3.26
CA LEU A 36 -10.00 -13.46 4.60
C LEU A 36 -11.14 -12.94 5.48
N LEU A 37 -11.40 -11.62 5.45
CA LEU A 37 -12.52 -11.03 6.19
C LEU A 37 -13.87 -11.64 5.77
N LYS A 38 -14.09 -11.86 4.47
CA LYS A 38 -15.31 -12.51 3.98
C LYS A 38 -15.42 -13.96 4.44
N GLU A 39 -14.30 -14.68 4.47
CA GLU A 39 -14.23 -16.06 4.98
C GLU A 39 -14.53 -16.13 6.48
N GLU A 40 -14.14 -15.11 7.24
CA GLU A 40 -14.50 -14.92 8.66
C GLU A 40 -15.95 -14.45 8.89
N GLY A 41 -16.73 -14.26 7.82
CA GLY A 41 -18.15 -13.92 7.87
C GLY A 41 -18.48 -12.43 7.76
N VAL A 42 -17.51 -11.57 7.46
CA VAL A 42 -17.78 -10.14 7.19
C VAL A 42 -18.57 -10.00 5.90
N ALA A 43 -19.71 -9.32 5.95
CA ALA A 43 -20.53 -9.11 4.77
C ALA A 43 -19.84 -8.16 3.79
N GLY A 44 -19.93 -8.42 2.48
CA GLY A 44 -19.34 -7.54 1.46
C GLY A 44 -19.83 -6.08 1.55
N LYS A 45 -21.07 -5.87 2.02
CA LYS A 45 -21.65 -4.53 2.28
C LYS A 45 -20.96 -3.76 3.41
N GLN A 46 -20.13 -4.41 4.23
CA GLN A 46 -19.35 -3.78 5.30
C GLN A 46 -17.95 -3.36 4.82
N ILE A 47 -17.59 -3.64 3.57
CA ILE A 47 -16.26 -3.37 3.01
C ILE A 47 -16.34 -2.24 1.99
N ILE A 48 -15.57 -1.17 2.22
CA ILE A 48 -15.32 -0.09 1.25
C ILE A 48 -13.90 -0.28 0.74
N SER A 49 -13.73 -0.39 -0.57
CA SER A 49 -12.40 -0.43 -1.20
C SER A 49 -12.31 0.61 -2.32
N ILE A 50 -11.29 1.45 -2.25
CA ILE A 50 -11.03 2.54 -3.19
C ILE A 50 -9.56 2.48 -3.59
N ASN A 51 -9.30 2.43 -4.90
CA ASN A 51 -7.97 2.62 -5.45
C ASN A 51 -7.91 3.98 -6.14
N PHE A 52 -7.07 4.88 -5.63
CA PHE A 52 -7.03 6.27 -6.10
C PHE A 52 -6.28 6.46 -7.41
N GLU A 53 -5.57 5.46 -7.94
CA GLU A 53 -5.06 5.48 -9.32
C GLU A 53 -6.20 5.36 -10.34
N SER A 54 -7.29 4.68 -9.98
CA SER A 54 -8.45 4.52 -10.85
C SER A 54 -9.17 5.84 -11.11
N MET A 55 -9.42 6.13 -12.39
CA MET A 55 -10.20 7.30 -12.83
C MET A 55 -11.62 7.33 -12.28
N LYS A 56 -12.17 6.16 -11.87
CA LYS A 56 -13.47 6.06 -11.20
C LYS A 56 -13.58 6.95 -9.96
N TYR A 57 -12.46 7.19 -9.29
CA TYR A 57 -12.40 7.92 -8.02
C TYR A 57 -11.65 9.25 -8.16
N TYR A 58 -11.52 9.77 -9.38
CA TYR A 58 -10.82 11.03 -9.65
C TYR A 58 -11.36 12.18 -8.81
N ASP A 59 -12.69 12.31 -8.72
CA ASP A 59 -13.35 13.39 -7.99
C ASP A 59 -13.21 13.26 -6.47
N LEU A 60 -12.72 12.12 -5.96
CA LEU A 60 -12.47 11.89 -4.54
C LEU A 60 -11.05 12.27 -4.12
N ARG A 61 -10.22 12.81 -5.01
CA ARG A 61 -8.79 13.12 -4.73
C ARG A 61 -8.56 14.39 -3.91
N THR A 62 -9.54 14.79 -3.10
CA THR A 62 -9.41 15.85 -2.09
C THR A 62 -9.95 15.37 -0.76
N SER A 63 -9.40 15.86 0.35
CA SER A 63 -9.80 15.45 1.70
C SER A 63 -11.30 15.57 1.94
N LEU A 64 -11.90 16.71 1.59
CA LEU A 64 -13.34 16.96 1.77
C LEU A 64 -14.20 16.01 0.93
N ALA A 65 -13.89 15.84 -0.35
CA ALA A 65 -14.65 14.96 -1.23
C ALA A 65 -14.59 13.50 -0.76
N LEU A 66 -13.40 13.03 -0.38
CA LEU A 66 -13.21 11.69 0.18
C LEU A 66 -14.01 11.49 1.46
N TYR A 67 -13.89 12.43 2.42
CA TYR A 67 -14.61 12.35 3.68
C TYR A 67 -16.13 12.34 3.45
N THR A 68 -16.66 13.26 2.64
CA THR A 68 -18.11 13.34 2.35
C THR A 68 -18.64 12.07 1.71
N TYR A 69 -17.91 11.52 0.74
CA TYR A 69 -18.30 10.27 0.07
C TYR A 69 -18.32 9.08 1.05
N VAL A 70 -17.21 8.86 1.76
CA VAL A 70 -17.05 7.68 2.63
C VAL A 70 -17.94 7.76 3.87
N SER A 71 -18.02 8.93 4.50
CA SER A 71 -18.93 9.14 5.65
C SER A 71 -20.40 8.95 5.28
N GLY A 72 -20.80 9.31 4.05
CA GLY A 72 -22.14 9.06 3.53
C GLY A 72 -22.48 7.56 3.48
N LEU A 73 -21.53 6.74 3.00
CA LEU A 73 -21.68 5.29 2.99
C LEU A 73 -21.74 4.72 4.42
N LEU A 74 -20.77 5.09 5.26
CA LEU A 74 -20.60 4.58 6.62
C LEU A 74 -21.83 4.81 7.52
N LYS A 75 -22.57 5.91 7.31
CA LYS A 75 -23.82 6.19 8.06
C LYS A 75 -24.89 5.11 7.92
N THR A 76 -24.86 4.34 6.84
CA THR A 76 -25.86 3.30 6.53
C THR A 76 -25.35 1.88 6.72
N MET A 77 -24.07 1.73 7.09
CA MET A 77 -23.39 0.44 7.19
C MET A 77 -23.41 -0.10 8.62
N GLU A 78 -23.34 -1.43 8.74
CA GLU A 78 -23.17 -2.11 10.02
C GLU A 78 -21.72 -2.00 10.51
N SER A 79 -21.54 -1.72 11.79
CA SER A 79 -20.23 -1.60 12.44
C SER A 79 -19.71 -2.94 12.97
N PRO A 80 -18.38 -3.18 12.97
CA PRO A 80 -17.36 -2.33 12.36
C PRO A 80 -17.41 -2.41 10.82
N ALA A 81 -17.15 -1.29 10.16
CA ALA A 81 -16.94 -1.25 8.71
C ALA A 81 -15.44 -1.30 8.39
N TYR A 82 -15.09 -1.90 7.26
CA TYR A 82 -13.71 -2.10 6.83
C TYR A 82 -13.41 -1.20 5.63
N VAL A 83 -12.37 -0.37 5.73
CA VAL A 83 -12.04 0.63 4.72
C VAL A 83 -10.65 0.38 4.18
N PHE A 84 -10.55 0.21 2.87
CA PHE A 84 -9.32 -0.05 2.14
C PHE A 84 -9.04 1.08 1.15
N PHE A 85 -7.95 1.80 1.38
CA PHE A 85 -7.48 2.90 0.53
C PHE A 85 -6.15 2.54 -0.10
N ASP A 86 -6.15 2.37 -1.42
CA ASP A 86 -4.95 2.05 -2.19
C ASP A 86 -4.40 3.32 -2.85
N GLU A 87 -3.11 3.60 -2.65
CA GLU A 87 -2.38 4.78 -3.13
C GLU A 87 -2.95 6.10 -2.60
N ILE A 88 -3.19 6.18 -1.28
CA ILE A 88 -3.86 7.32 -0.64
C ILE A 88 -3.14 8.66 -0.85
N GLN A 89 -1.82 8.64 -1.07
CA GLN A 89 -1.02 9.85 -1.27
C GLN A 89 -1.37 10.61 -2.56
N ILE A 90 -2.22 10.03 -3.43
CA ILE A 90 -2.81 10.72 -4.58
C ILE A 90 -3.87 11.75 -4.15
N VAL A 91 -4.49 11.54 -2.98
CA VAL A 91 -5.52 12.43 -2.44
C VAL A 91 -4.85 13.60 -1.73
N GLU A 92 -5.24 14.83 -2.10
CA GLU A 92 -4.73 16.03 -1.44
C GLU A 92 -5.22 16.11 0.01
N LYS A 93 -4.30 16.35 0.95
CA LYS A 93 -4.58 16.45 2.41
C LYS A 93 -5.31 15.22 2.97
N TRP A 94 -4.99 14.04 2.44
CA TRP A 94 -5.67 12.79 2.79
C TRP A 94 -5.66 12.48 4.29
N GLU A 95 -4.61 12.88 5.00
CA GLU A 95 -4.47 12.80 6.46
C GLU A 95 -5.69 13.35 7.20
N GLU A 96 -6.20 14.51 6.77
CA GLU A 96 -7.35 15.16 7.39
C GLU A 96 -8.59 14.27 7.27
N ALA A 97 -8.85 13.75 6.07
CA ALA A 97 -9.99 12.87 5.80
C ALA A 97 -9.87 11.55 6.58
N VAL A 98 -8.70 10.92 6.57
CA VAL A 98 -8.44 9.67 7.29
C VAL A 98 -8.61 9.87 8.80
N ASN A 99 -8.03 10.92 9.37
CA ASN A 99 -8.16 11.23 10.79
C ASN A 99 -9.61 11.49 11.18
N SER A 100 -10.36 12.26 10.40
CA SER A 100 -11.77 12.55 10.66
C SER A 100 -12.63 11.30 10.54
N LEU A 101 -12.50 10.50 9.48
CA LEU A 101 -13.24 9.23 9.32
C LEU A 101 -12.98 8.28 10.50
N PHE A 102 -11.73 8.20 10.94
CA PHE A 102 -11.33 7.35 12.03
C PHE A 102 -11.81 7.86 13.41
N LEU A 103 -12.00 9.18 13.56
CA LEU A 103 -12.58 9.78 14.76
C LEU A 103 -14.09 9.59 14.83
N ASP A 104 -14.77 9.79 13.70
CA ASP A 104 -16.22 9.91 13.63
C ASP A 104 -16.94 8.54 13.55
N PHE A 105 -16.26 7.51 13.06
CA PHE A 105 -16.86 6.20 12.78
C PHE A 105 -16.09 5.03 13.42
N GLN A 106 -16.80 3.95 13.73
CA GLN A 106 -16.19 2.71 14.18
C GLN A 106 -15.75 1.87 12.97
N ILE A 107 -14.54 2.14 12.49
CA ILE A 107 -13.97 1.51 11.30
C ILE A 107 -12.65 0.79 11.58
N ASP A 108 -12.36 -0.23 10.78
CA ASP A 108 -11.03 -0.80 10.63
C ASP A 108 -10.44 -0.38 9.28
N MET A 109 -9.32 0.34 9.29
CA MET A 109 -8.79 1.02 8.11
C MET A 109 -7.43 0.49 7.68
N TYR A 110 -7.30 0.23 6.40
CA TYR A 110 -6.11 -0.26 5.72
C TYR A 110 -5.75 0.70 4.60
N ILE A 111 -4.49 1.13 4.55
CA ILE A 111 -4.01 2.15 3.62
C ILE A 111 -2.71 1.68 2.97
N THR A 112 -2.52 1.91 1.68
CA THR A 112 -1.23 1.70 1.01
C THR A 112 -0.57 3.01 0.55
N ILE A 113 0.77 3.01 0.52
CA ILE A 113 1.59 4.11 -0.02
C ILE A 113 2.77 3.52 -0.81
N SER A 114 2.96 3.91 -2.07
CA SER A 114 4.03 3.36 -2.94
C SER A 114 5.41 4.02 -2.81
N ASN A 115 5.50 5.15 -2.13
CA ASN A 115 6.76 5.89 -1.93
C ASN A 115 7.15 5.86 -0.45
N SER A 116 8.18 5.08 -0.13
CA SER A 116 8.72 4.95 1.22
C SER A 116 9.46 6.21 1.71
N GLN A 117 9.64 7.24 0.86
CA GLN A 117 10.20 8.53 1.28
C GLN A 117 9.25 9.36 2.16
N LEU A 118 7.97 8.98 2.27
CA LEU A 118 7.14 9.44 3.40
C LEU A 118 7.75 8.83 4.66
N LEU A 119 8.69 9.57 5.26
CA LEU A 119 9.46 9.14 6.41
C LEU A 119 8.47 8.71 7.51
N SER A 120 8.78 7.63 8.21
CA SER A 120 7.97 7.16 9.34
C SER A 120 7.68 8.27 10.37
N SER A 121 8.57 9.27 10.48
CA SER A 121 8.40 10.48 11.29
C SER A 121 7.29 11.43 10.80
N GLU A 122 7.15 11.60 9.48
CA GLU A 122 6.10 12.44 8.89
C GLU A 122 4.73 11.77 9.07
N LEU A 123 4.63 10.48 8.74
CA LEU A 123 3.40 9.70 8.97
C LEU A 123 2.97 9.69 10.44
N SER A 124 3.95 9.65 11.36
CA SER A 124 3.68 9.73 12.80
C SER A 124 3.04 11.04 13.24
N THR A 125 3.45 12.14 12.60
CA THR A 125 2.89 13.47 12.85
C THR A 125 1.51 13.60 12.19
N LEU A 126 1.36 13.12 10.96
CA LEU A 126 0.14 13.22 10.16
C LEU A 126 -1.02 12.42 10.74
N LEU A 127 -0.75 11.21 11.24
CA LEU A 127 -1.77 10.32 11.81
C LEU A 127 -1.82 10.35 13.34
N THR A 128 -1.16 11.32 13.98
CA THR A 128 -1.20 11.53 15.45
C THR A 128 -0.86 10.27 16.27
N GLY A 129 0.01 9.41 15.72
CA GLY A 129 0.37 8.12 16.34
C GLY A 129 -0.73 7.05 16.36
N ARG A 130 -1.86 7.24 15.67
CA ARG A 130 -3.00 6.30 15.61
C ARG A 130 -2.90 5.30 14.44
N PHE A 131 -1.69 4.84 14.13
CA PHE A 131 -1.43 3.92 13.04
C PHE A 131 -0.39 2.84 13.41
N ILE A 132 -0.43 1.71 12.71
CA ILE A 132 0.62 0.70 12.69
C ILE A 132 1.26 0.79 11.31
N HIS A 133 2.58 0.96 11.30
CA HIS A 133 3.37 0.98 10.08
C HIS A 133 3.84 -0.43 9.73
N ILE A 134 3.58 -0.85 8.50
CA ILE A 134 4.02 -2.12 7.94
C ILE A 134 4.81 -1.80 6.68
N GLU A 135 6.10 -2.09 6.69
CA GLU A 135 6.95 -1.98 5.50
C GLU A 135 6.94 -3.32 4.74
N MET A 136 6.28 -3.33 3.59
CA MET A 136 6.20 -4.50 2.71
C MET A 136 7.37 -4.51 1.73
N GLN A 137 8.23 -5.50 1.90
CA GLN A 137 9.31 -5.81 0.97
C GLN A 137 8.79 -6.63 -0.23
N VAL A 138 9.64 -6.79 -1.23
CA VAL A 138 9.43 -7.79 -2.28
C VAL A 138 9.48 -9.20 -1.68
N LEU A 139 9.03 -10.21 -2.42
CA LEU A 139 9.05 -11.59 -1.97
C LEU A 139 10.47 -11.99 -1.58
N SER A 140 10.60 -12.61 -0.41
CA SER A 140 11.78 -13.37 -0.05
C SER A 140 11.92 -14.61 -0.94
N PHE A 141 13.13 -15.17 -0.98
CA PHE A 141 13.36 -16.42 -1.70
C PHE A 141 12.44 -17.55 -1.21
N THR A 142 12.22 -17.66 0.10
CA THR A 142 11.31 -18.65 0.68
C THR A 142 9.86 -18.46 0.21
N GLU A 143 9.37 -17.23 0.17
CA GLU A 143 8.03 -16.93 -0.37
C GLU A 143 7.95 -17.25 -1.86
N MET A 144 9.01 -16.96 -2.63
CA MET A 144 9.09 -17.31 -4.04
C MET A 144 9.04 -18.84 -4.25
N LEU A 145 9.72 -19.62 -3.42
CA LEU A 145 9.63 -21.09 -3.46
C LEU A 145 8.20 -21.57 -3.20
N GLY A 146 7.47 -20.91 -2.30
CA GLY A 146 6.05 -21.18 -2.07
C GLY A 146 5.17 -20.88 -3.30
N PHE A 147 5.50 -19.86 -4.08
CA PHE A 147 4.80 -19.55 -5.34
C PHE A 147 5.07 -20.57 -6.45
N ARG A 148 6.23 -21.24 -6.43
CA ARG A 148 6.67 -22.19 -7.48
C ARG A 148 6.72 -23.64 -7.01
N SER A 149 6.08 -23.97 -5.88
CA SER A 149 6.20 -25.29 -5.24
C SER A 149 5.72 -26.47 -6.10
N ASP A 150 4.93 -26.20 -7.14
CA ASP A 150 4.43 -27.22 -8.08
C ASP A 150 5.41 -27.50 -9.26
N GLN A 151 6.47 -26.72 -9.41
CA GLN A 151 7.47 -26.94 -10.45
C GLN A 151 8.58 -27.87 -9.92
N GLN A 152 8.81 -29.01 -10.60
CA GLN A 152 9.97 -29.90 -10.35
C GLN A 152 11.29 -29.26 -10.81
N GLU A 153 11.53 -28.01 -10.43
CA GLU A 153 12.74 -27.27 -10.79
C GLU A 153 13.76 -27.37 -9.65
N ALA A 154 15.04 -27.54 -9.99
CA ALA A 154 16.10 -27.62 -8.99
C ALA A 154 16.19 -26.31 -8.21
N GLN A 155 16.31 -26.38 -6.89
CA GLN A 155 16.38 -25.18 -6.02
C GLN A 155 17.53 -24.23 -6.40
N GLU A 156 18.64 -24.75 -6.90
CA GLU A 156 19.75 -23.94 -7.40
C GLU A 156 19.34 -23.05 -8.59
N ASN A 157 18.57 -23.59 -9.53
CA ASN A 157 18.08 -22.82 -10.68
C ASN A 157 17.12 -21.71 -10.23
N LEU A 158 16.23 -22.02 -9.28
CA LEU A 158 15.32 -21.05 -8.68
C LEU A 158 16.07 -19.95 -7.92
N LEU A 159 17.15 -20.29 -7.21
CA LEU A 159 18.01 -19.32 -6.54
C LEU A 159 18.70 -18.39 -7.53
N TRP A 160 19.28 -18.94 -8.60
CA TRP A 160 19.89 -18.13 -9.66
C TRP A 160 18.87 -17.22 -10.35
N LEU A 161 17.66 -17.72 -10.58
CA LEU A 161 16.55 -16.94 -11.12
C LEU A 161 16.17 -15.77 -10.19
N TYR A 162 16.06 -16.03 -8.89
CA TYR A 162 15.77 -15.02 -7.87
C TYR A 162 16.85 -13.94 -7.81
N ILE A 163 18.13 -14.33 -7.83
CA ILE A 163 19.25 -13.38 -7.85
C ILE A 163 19.20 -12.50 -9.10
N ARG A 164 18.89 -13.08 -10.26
CA ARG A 164 18.86 -12.37 -11.55
C ARG A 164 17.63 -11.46 -11.72
N ARG A 165 16.45 -11.91 -11.30
CA ARG A 165 15.17 -11.21 -11.52
C ARG A 165 14.68 -10.42 -10.31
N GLY A 166 15.24 -10.66 -9.13
CA GLY A 166 14.79 -10.09 -7.85
C GLY A 166 13.50 -10.72 -7.32
N GLY A 167 13.00 -10.20 -6.20
CA GLY A 167 11.83 -10.75 -5.49
C GLY A 167 10.46 -10.21 -5.92
N PHE A 168 10.35 -9.43 -7.00
CA PHE A 168 9.07 -8.80 -7.34
C PHE A 168 8.01 -9.85 -7.72
N PRO A 169 6.81 -9.87 -7.12
CA PRO A 169 5.79 -10.87 -7.44
C PRO A 169 5.52 -11.02 -8.94
N VAL A 170 5.41 -9.89 -9.66
CA VAL A 170 5.04 -9.86 -11.08
C VAL A 170 6.02 -10.62 -11.98
N VAL A 171 7.32 -10.64 -11.65
CA VAL A 171 8.33 -11.31 -12.50
C VAL A 171 8.31 -12.83 -12.33
N HIS A 172 7.61 -13.32 -11.31
CA HIS A 172 7.49 -14.75 -10.99
C HIS A 172 6.16 -15.35 -11.44
N LEU A 173 5.16 -14.52 -11.78
CA LEU A 173 3.82 -14.97 -12.19
C LEU A 173 3.73 -15.48 -13.64
N THR A 174 4.72 -15.17 -14.49
CA THR A 174 4.76 -15.64 -15.88
C THR A 174 6.19 -16.04 -16.25
N ASP A 175 6.33 -17.13 -16.99
CA ASP A 175 7.64 -17.61 -17.45
C ASP A 175 8.20 -16.76 -18.62
N ASP A 176 7.36 -15.90 -19.21
CA ASP A 176 7.58 -15.16 -20.46
C ASP A 176 8.19 -13.76 -20.29
N TYR A 177 8.56 -13.34 -19.07
CA TYR A 177 9.23 -12.05 -18.90
C TYR A 177 10.67 -12.09 -19.45
N ASP A 178 10.88 -11.46 -20.60
CA ASP A 178 12.20 -11.10 -21.12
C ASP A 178 12.95 -10.20 -20.11
N GLU A 179 14.28 -10.29 -20.09
CA GLU A 179 15.15 -9.57 -19.15
C GLU A 179 14.89 -8.06 -19.17
N LYS A 180 14.58 -7.51 -20.35
CA LYS A 180 14.24 -6.09 -20.52
C LYS A 180 12.99 -5.69 -19.74
N ALA A 181 11.96 -6.53 -19.73
CA ALA A 181 10.73 -6.24 -19.01
C ALA A 181 10.92 -6.37 -17.49
N THR A 182 11.73 -7.34 -17.05
CA THR A 182 12.17 -7.45 -15.65
C THR A 182 12.93 -6.19 -15.21
N TYR A 183 13.88 -5.72 -16.03
CA TYR A 183 14.65 -4.51 -15.77
C TYR A 183 13.78 -3.24 -15.70
N MET A 184 12.81 -3.09 -16.61
CA MET A 184 11.87 -1.96 -16.55
C MET A 184 11.01 -2.00 -15.28
N ILE A 185 10.72 -3.20 -14.78
CA ILE A 185 9.96 -3.38 -13.54
C ILE A 185 10.76 -2.94 -12.33
N THR A 186 12.01 -3.39 -12.21
CA THR A 186 12.90 -3.08 -11.08
C THR A 186 13.35 -1.61 -11.08
N GLN A 187 13.57 -1.01 -12.26
CA GLN A 187 14.00 0.39 -12.44
C GLN A 187 12.87 1.39 -12.23
N SER A 188 11.64 1.09 -12.67
CA SER A 188 10.48 1.97 -12.43
C SER A 188 10.16 2.16 -10.95
N SER A 189 10.67 1.27 -10.09
CA SER A 189 10.57 1.34 -8.63
C SER A 189 11.61 2.30 -8.00
N HIS A 190 12.63 2.72 -8.75
CA HIS A 190 13.76 3.54 -8.29
C HIS A 190 13.85 4.92 -8.96
N MET A 191 12.94 5.29 -9.85
CA MET A 191 13.07 6.55 -10.60
C MET A 191 12.70 7.77 -9.72
N PRO A 192 13.65 8.65 -9.31
CA PRO A 192 13.29 9.96 -8.82
C PRO A 192 12.60 10.74 -9.95
N LYS A 193 11.47 11.39 -9.65
CA LYS A 193 10.85 12.31 -10.60
C LYS A 193 11.83 13.47 -10.85
N GLN A 194 12.15 13.67 -12.14
CA GLN A 194 12.90 14.78 -12.75
C GLN A 194 14.42 14.78 -12.51
N LEU A 195 15.16 14.32 -13.52
CA LEU A 195 16.38 15.01 -13.92
C LEU A 195 15.97 16.11 -14.90
N ASP A 196 16.15 17.34 -14.46
CA ASP A 196 16.03 18.56 -15.26
C ASP A 196 16.92 18.47 -16.52
N PRO A 197 16.36 18.47 -17.74
CA PRO A 197 17.14 18.36 -18.97
C PRO A 197 18.09 19.55 -19.20
N ASP A 198 17.91 20.66 -18.48
CA ASP A 198 18.71 21.87 -18.67
C ASP A 198 20.03 21.88 -17.89
N ARG A 199 20.33 20.87 -17.07
CA ARG A 199 21.60 20.80 -16.32
C ARG A 199 22.83 20.40 -17.14
N PHE A 200 22.71 20.04 -18.41
CA PHE A 200 23.83 19.65 -19.27
C PHE A 200 24.25 20.66 -20.35
N SER A 201 23.68 21.86 -20.38
CA SER A 201 24.04 22.88 -21.40
C SER A 201 25.02 23.97 -20.94
N ALA A 202 25.55 23.92 -19.71
CA ALA A 202 26.45 24.95 -19.19
C ALA A 202 27.80 24.41 -18.69
N SER A 203 28.63 23.83 -19.56
CA SER A 203 30.06 23.63 -19.27
C SER A 203 30.98 23.59 -20.50
N GLN A 204 30.60 24.24 -21.60
CA GLN A 204 31.53 24.56 -22.68
C GLN A 204 31.34 26.01 -23.14
N ALA A 205 31.96 26.94 -22.42
CA ALA A 205 32.47 28.22 -22.96
C ALA A 205 32.98 29.09 -21.81
N VAL A 206 34.25 28.95 -21.41
CA VAL A 206 35.10 30.10 -21.03
C VAL A 206 36.56 29.71 -21.29
N ALA A 207 37.16 30.43 -22.25
CA ALA A 207 38.58 30.76 -22.50
C ALA A 207 39.68 29.73 -22.17
#